data_AF-A0AAV5CJL8-F1
#
_entry.id   AF-A0AAV5CJL8-F1
#
_cell.length_a   1.000
_cell.length_b   1.000
_cell.length_c   1.000
_cell.angle_alpha   90.00
_cell.angle_beta   90.00
_cell.angle_gamma   90.00
#
_symmetry.space_group_name_H-M   'P 1'
#
loop_
_entity.id
_entity.type
_entity.pdbx_description
1 polymer ?
#
loop_
_entity_poly.entity_id
_entity_poly.type
_entity_poly.pdbx_seq_one_letter_code
_entity_poly.pdbx_strand_id
1 'polypeptide(L)'
;MLVVLPNFSLPAVAAARSKALADWLDGFDVGWVVGGGTGESLPLPRREVARRVGAWAEALHAMERVFRLHKPGLRVSEKEAAALGELVAASAGAMLKLVRDISALKSSPSKLLVALDVYVPAWETYPVLARLFSWAPSHPVLAAAEAALADLVNAARVCCRRDLRAFVRAYYPWRMPPGDGEVIHPCVGFWMGYFRCMLRNRIPLYFILGNDGNPEDSRRAVSQPLLPARAISAEGASGGGLSHLVAELISCLEAVVEEKSSSSAAVPGLRQLFMLNNTCAIMLQAMGSDLRPFLPPEWLRVREERMEGYIKGYMDAAWAPVVSRLELDDGRASRPSIIVSRRRDPLHAFLSALEDACSEQRRWKVPNPVLRGIIRKVVTESVVPMYRRFLQEHPEAHAVATRLTAEELEHQLSNLFEG
;
A
#
# COMPACT_ATOMS: atom_id res chain seq x y z
N MET A 1 9.49 28.37 27.28
CA MET A 1 10.15 29.08 26.16
C MET A 1 9.75 30.56 26.00
N LEU A 2 8.98 31.17 26.92
CA LEU A 2 8.62 32.60 26.88
C LEU A 2 9.61 33.54 27.60
N VAL A 3 10.66 33.02 28.24
CA VAL A 3 11.67 33.81 28.99
C VAL A 3 12.89 34.21 28.12
N VAL A 4 12.96 33.76 26.86
CA VAL A 4 14.14 33.94 25.99
C VAL A 4 14.11 35.24 25.16
N LEU A 5 13.06 36.05 25.31
CA LEU A 5 12.97 37.34 24.62
C LEU A 5 13.27 38.50 25.57
N PRO A 6 14.55 38.89 25.68
CA PRO A 6 14.87 40.30 25.95
C PRO A 6 15.90 40.87 24.95
N ASN A 7 15.66 42.13 24.60
CA ASN A 7 16.53 43.14 23.97
C ASN A 7 17.48 42.67 22.86
N PHE A 8 16.97 42.73 21.62
CA PHE A 8 17.69 42.52 20.35
C PHE A 8 18.68 43.65 19.98
N SER A 9 19.15 44.44 20.95
CA SER A 9 19.92 45.67 20.70
C SER A 9 21.45 45.51 20.74
N LEU A 10 22.00 44.32 21.01
CA LEU A 10 23.45 44.11 21.21
C LEU A 10 24.08 43.08 20.25
N PRO A 11 25.10 43.46 19.44
CA PRO A 11 25.76 42.59 18.45
C PRO A 11 26.38 41.30 19.02
N ALA A 12 26.92 41.34 20.24
CA ALA A 12 27.55 40.16 20.88
C ALA A 12 26.53 39.04 21.20
N VAL A 13 25.27 39.41 21.46
CA VAL A 13 24.18 38.46 21.73
C VAL A 13 23.67 37.84 20.43
N ALA A 14 23.69 38.59 19.33
CA ALA A 14 23.37 38.08 18.00
C ALA A 14 24.39 37.03 17.53
N ALA A 15 25.69 37.24 17.75
CA ALA A 15 26.75 36.29 17.38
C ALA A 15 26.69 34.98 18.19
N ALA A 16 26.50 35.05 19.52
CA ALA A 16 26.36 33.86 20.36
C ALA A 16 25.08 33.05 20.05
N ARG A 17 23.99 33.72 19.68
CA ARG A 17 22.73 33.08 19.27
C ARG A 17 22.78 32.56 17.83
N SER A 18 23.48 33.25 16.93
CA SER A 18 23.83 32.74 15.61
C SER A 18 24.66 31.47 15.73
N LYS A 19 25.59 31.39 16.71
CA LYS A 19 26.33 30.17 17.05
C LYS A 19 25.43 29.07 17.62
N ALA A 20 24.56 29.35 18.58
CA ALA A 20 23.63 28.35 19.11
C ALA A 20 22.61 27.86 18.06
N LEU A 21 22.20 28.75 17.15
CA LEU A 21 21.42 28.40 15.97
C LEU A 21 22.27 27.55 15.02
N ALA A 22 23.53 27.92 14.74
CA ALA A 22 24.45 27.13 13.92
C ALA A 22 24.70 25.73 14.50
N ASP A 23 24.90 25.60 15.81
CA ASP A 23 25.05 24.32 16.51
C ASP A 23 23.75 23.48 16.45
N TRP A 24 22.57 24.14 16.49
CA TRP A 24 21.28 23.50 16.27
C TRP A 24 21.05 23.11 14.79
N LEU A 25 21.57 23.91 13.86
CA LEU A 25 21.53 23.71 12.41
C LEU A 25 22.53 22.64 11.93
N ASP A 26 23.66 22.45 12.62
CA ASP A 26 24.61 21.34 12.41
C ASP A 26 23.96 19.98 12.68
N GLY A 27 22.90 19.96 13.50
CA GLY A 27 22.03 18.79 13.68
C GLY A 27 21.21 18.40 12.45
N PHE A 28 21.27 19.15 11.34
CA PHE A 28 20.58 18.89 10.06
C PHE A 28 21.51 18.41 8.93
N ASP A 29 22.69 17.86 9.23
CA ASP A 29 23.60 17.38 8.18
C ASP A 29 23.18 16.02 7.58
N VAL A 30 22.87 15.97 6.27
CA VAL A 30 22.17 14.90 5.51
C VAL A 30 22.62 13.45 5.73
N GLY A 31 23.78 13.19 6.32
CA GLY A 31 24.29 11.85 6.60
C GLY A 31 23.29 10.95 7.36
N TRP A 32 22.35 11.53 8.10
CA TRP A 32 21.39 10.82 8.95
C TRP A 32 20.02 10.52 8.32
N VAL A 33 19.66 11.06 7.15
CA VAL A 33 18.24 11.07 6.72
C VAL A 33 17.74 9.69 6.24
N VAL A 34 18.56 8.89 5.54
CA VAL A 34 18.08 7.62 4.93
C VAL A 34 19.15 6.51 4.87
N GLY A 35 20.15 6.51 5.77
CA GLY A 35 21.11 5.40 5.86
C GLY A 35 22.02 5.24 4.63
N GLY A 36 22.55 6.36 4.14
CA GLY A 36 23.46 6.39 2.98
C GLY A 36 24.69 7.29 3.19
N GLY A 37 25.03 7.64 4.42
CA GLY A 37 26.25 8.39 4.76
C GLY A 37 27.34 7.45 5.26
N THR A 38 28.55 7.55 4.70
CA THR A 38 29.78 6.89 5.18
C THR A 38 30.33 7.54 6.46
N GLY A 39 29.46 7.92 7.40
CA GLY A 39 29.83 8.62 8.64
C GLY A 39 29.11 8.03 9.85
N GLU A 40 29.81 7.94 10.98
CA GLU A 40 29.50 7.20 12.22
C GLU A 40 28.22 7.64 12.99
N SER A 41 27.36 8.48 12.41
CA SER A 41 26.10 8.92 13.05
C SER A 41 24.92 8.04 12.60
N LEU A 42 24.29 7.34 13.56
CA LEU A 42 23.07 6.57 13.33
C LEU A 42 21.96 7.43 12.68
N PRO A 43 21.22 6.92 11.68
CA PRO A 43 20.18 7.68 11.00
C PRO A 43 19.03 8.05 11.95
N LEU A 44 18.59 9.32 11.92
CA LEU A 44 17.52 9.80 12.78
C LEU A 44 16.17 9.25 12.30
N PRO A 45 15.30 8.77 13.22
CA PRO A 45 13.98 8.29 12.84
C PRO A 45 13.16 9.39 12.16
N ARG A 46 12.41 9.06 11.10
CA ARG A 46 11.49 9.98 10.38
C ARG A 46 10.69 10.90 11.30
N ARG A 47 10.18 10.38 12.43
CA ARG A 47 9.39 11.14 13.41
C ARG A 47 10.17 12.30 14.03
N GLU A 48 11.45 12.11 14.27
CA GLU A 48 12.33 13.13 14.81
C GLU A 48 12.57 14.26 13.80
N VAL A 49 12.69 13.91 12.52
CA VAL A 49 12.79 14.87 11.41
C VAL A 49 11.56 15.76 11.37
N ALA A 50 10.37 15.14 11.31
CA ALA A 50 9.10 15.84 11.31
C ALA A 50 8.95 16.76 12.53
N ARG A 51 9.36 16.29 13.72
CA ARG A 51 9.33 17.06 14.96
C ARG A 51 10.26 18.28 14.90
N ARG A 52 11.50 18.11 14.43
CA ARG A 52 12.48 19.21 14.33
C ARG A 52 12.06 20.25 13.31
N VAL A 53 11.56 19.82 12.15
CA VAL A 53 11.10 20.71 11.09
C VAL A 53 9.81 21.43 11.49
N GLY A 54 8.91 20.77 12.23
CA GLY A 54 7.75 21.43 12.86
C GLY A 54 8.16 22.47 13.90
N ALA A 55 9.06 22.12 14.83
CA ALA A 55 9.56 23.05 15.85
C ALA A 55 10.27 24.27 15.25
N TRP A 56 11.02 24.06 14.16
CA TRP A 56 11.61 25.15 13.38
C TRP A 56 10.55 26.11 12.85
N ALA A 57 9.51 25.57 12.21
CA ALA A 57 8.44 26.37 11.64
C ALA A 57 7.72 27.17 12.73
N GLU A 58 7.38 26.55 13.85
CA GLU A 58 6.77 27.23 14.99
C GLU A 58 7.66 28.36 15.55
N ALA A 59 8.97 28.11 15.69
CA ALA A 59 9.92 29.11 16.17
C ALA A 59 10.01 30.31 15.24
N LEU A 60 10.01 30.09 13.91
CA LEU A 60 10.02 31.17 12.93
C LEU A 60 8.72 31.99 12.97
N HIS A 61 7.56 31.33 13.11
CA HIS A 61 6.28 32.00 13.30
C HIS A 61 6.23 32.84 14.59
N ALA A 62 6.77 32.30 15.69
CA ALA A 62 6.85 33.01 16.95
C ALA A 62 7.77 34.24 16.86
N MET A 63 8.94 34.10 16.22
CA MET A 63 9.87 35.19 15.96
C MET A 63 9.19 36.34 15.21
N GLU A 64 8.43 36.00 14.16
CA GLU A 64 7.71 36.99 13.36
C GLU A 64 6.61 37.69 14.16
N ARG A 65 5.80 36.95 14.93
CA ARG A 65 4.74 37.55 15.77
C ARG A 65 5.32 38.48 16.83
N VAL A 66 6.36 38.06 17.51
CA VAL A 66 7.05 38.85 18.54
C VAL A 66 7.60 40.12 17.94
N PHE A 67 8.23 40.03 16.78
CA PHE A 67 8.76 41.19 16.07
C PHE A 67 7.66 42.21 15.74
N ARG A 68 6.50 41.74 15.25
CA ARG A 68 5.35 42.62 14.99
C ARG A 68 4.77 43.24 16.25
N LEU A 69 4.61 42.46 17.32
CA LEU A 69 4.03 42.91 18.59
C LEU A 69 4.89 43.99 19.27
N HIS A 70 6.21 43.85 19.20
CA HIS A 70 7.12 44.80 19.85
C HIS A 70 7.29 46.12 19.09
N LYS A 71 6.90 46.19 17.79
CA LYS A 71 7.04 47.42 16.99
C LYS A 71 5.85 47.64 16.03
N PRO A 72 4.66 48.02 16.55
CA PRO A 72 3.47 48.30 15.72
C PRO A 72 3.54 49.59 14.87
N GLY A 73 4.73 50.19 14.68
CA GLY A 73 4.91 51.46 13.98
C GLY A 73 6.34 51.67 13.50
N LEU A 74 6.69 51.01 12.38
CA LEU A 74 7.74 51.33 11.41
C LEU A 74 8.88 52.31 11.82
N ARG A 75 9.67 51.99 12.86
CA ARG A 75 11.06 52.49 13.00
C ARG A 75 11.93 51.39 13.63
N VAL A 76 12.18 50.36 12.84
CA VAL A 76 13.28 49.42 13.09
C VAL A 76 14.55 50.14 12.66
N SER A 77 15.57 50.22 13.52
CA SER A 77 16.87 50.76 13.11
C SER A 77 17.43 49.88 11.98
N GLU A 78 18.03 50.46 10.94
CA GLU A 78 18.62 49.69 9.82
C GLU A 78 19.56 48.58 10.32
N LYS A 79 20.28 48.82 11.42
CA LYS A 79 21.17 47.83 12.06
C LYS A 79 20.42 46.66 12.69
N GLU A 80 19.26 46.91 13.29
CA GLU A 80 18.41 45.86 13.89
C GLU A 80 17.73 45.01 12.81
N ALA A 81 17.29 45.65 11.72
CA ALA A 81 16.71 44.96 10.57
C ALA A 81 17.76 44.07 9.87
N ALA A 82 19.00 44.57 9.73
CA ALA A 82 20.10 43.78 9.17
C ALA A 82 20.45 42.56 10.03
N ALA A 83 20.59 42.72 11.35
CA ALA A 83 20.90 41.61 12.25
C ALA A 83 19.80 40.54 12.31
N LEU A 84 18.52 40.96 12.25
CA LEU A 84 17.40 40.02 12.13
C LEU A 84 17.41 39.30 10.77
N GLY A 85 17.68 40.03 9.69
CA GLY A 85 17.78 39.48 8.35
C GLY A 85 18.85 38.40 8.24
N GLU A 86 20.04 38.63 8.82
CA GLU A 86 21.13 37.65 8.87
C GLU A 86 20.74 36.38 9.64
N LEU A 87 20.07 36.53 10.79
CA LEU A 87 19.63 35.39 11.60
C LEU A 87 18.56 34.56 10.87
N VAL A 88 17.57 35.22 10.27
CA VAL A 88 16.51 34.56 9.49
C VAL A 88 17.12 33.90 8.25
N ALA A 89 18.07 34.55 7.59
CA ALA A 89 18.78 34.00 6.43
C ALA A 89 19.60 32.75 6.79
N ALA A 90 20.32 32.76 7.91
CA ALA A 90 21.07 31.59 8.39
C ALA A 90 20.14 30.42 8.74
N SER A 91 19.05 30.69 9.46
CA SER A 91 18.04 29.68 9.81
C SER A 91 17.36 29.09 8.59
N ALA A 92 16.89 29.94 7.68
CA ALA A 92 16.27 29.51 6.43
C ALA A 92 17.28 28.75 5.56
N GLY A 93 18.51 29.24 5.42
CA GLY A 93 19.56 28.62 4.62
C GLY A 93 19.82 27.16 4.96
N ALA A 94 19.85 26.82 6.25
CA ALA A 94 20.03 25.43 6.67
C ALA A 94 18.78 24.55 6.47
N MET A 95 17.57 25.08 6.63
CA MET A 95 16.35 24.35 6.23
C MET A 95 16.31 24.12 4.72
N LEU A 96 16.72 25.11 3.92
CA LEU A 96 16.81 24.98 2.46
C LEU A 96 17.88 23.99 2.03
N LYS A 97 19.01 23.92 2.74
CA LYS A 97 20.02 22.88 2.56
C LYS A 97 19.39 21.50 2.78
N LEU A 98 18.74 21.27 3.93
CA LEU A 98 18.03 20.01 4.23
C LEU A 98 17.03 19.63 3.12
N VAL A 99 16.19 20.57 2.69
CA VAL A 99 15.20 20.35 1.63
C VAL A 99 15.88 19.90 0.33
N ARG A 100 16.92 20.61 -0.11
CA ARG A 100 17.66 20.27 -1.34
C ARG A 100 18.34 18.92 -1.23
N ASP A 101 18.92 18.63 -0.08
CA ASP A 101 19.64 17.39 0.13
C ASP A 101 18.67 16.19 0.11
N ILE A 102 17.49 16.32 0.74
CA ILE A 102 16.41 15.33 0.62
C ILE A 102 15.98 15.16 -0.83
N SER A 103 15.81 16.25 -1.57
CA SER A 103 15.46 16.23 -3.00
C SER A 103 16.50 15.47 -3.84
N ALA A 104 17.79 15.60 -3.51
CA ALA A 104 18.90 14.95 -4.20
C ALA A 104 19.10 13.47 -3.85
N LEU A 105 18.57 12.98 -2.72
CA LEU A 105 18.71 11.57 -2.31
C LEU A 105 18.17 10.58 -3.37
N LYS A 106 18.70 9.35 -3.38
CA LYS A 106 18.12 8.28 -4.22
C LYS A 106 16.66 8.04 -3.84
N SER A 107 15.81 7.84 -4.85
CA SER A 107 14.39 7.57 -4.64
C SER A 107 14.18 6.30 -3.81
N SER A 108 13.31 6.39 -2.81
CA SER A 108 12.90 5.27 -1.95
C SER A 108 11.52 5.55 -1.33
N PRO A 109 10.78 4.51 -0.89
CA PRO A 109 9.51 4.71 -0.20
C PRO A 109 9.67 5.58 1.07
N SER A 110 10.74 5.36 1.83
CA SER A 110 11.04 6.14 3.05
C SER A 110 11.33 7.60 2.73
N LYS A 111 12.08 7.89 1.64
CA LYS A 111 12.36 9.26 1.20
C LYS A 111 11.08 10.03 0.90
N LEU A 112 10.10 9.42 0.20
CA LEU A 112 8.84 10.10 -0.11
C LEU A 112 8.11 10.54 1.16
N LEU A 113 8.04 9.65 2.13
CA LEU A 113 7.39 9.92 3.41
C LEU A 113 8.09 11.04 4.19
N VAL A 114 9.43 11.09 4.18
CA VAL A 114 10.21 12.19 4.77
C VAL A 114 10.00 13.50 4.00
N ALA A 115 10.02 13.46 2.67
CA ALA A 115 9.78 14.63 1.82
C ALA A 115 8.40 15.26 2.10
N LEU A 116 7.37 14.43 2.27
CA LEU A 116 6.02 14.91 2.62
C LEU A 116 5.97 15.57 4.01
N ASP A 117 6.69 15.04 4.99
CA ASP A 117 6.75 15.60 6.35
C ASP A 117 7.52 16.93 6.39
N VAL A 118 8.51 17.11 5.52
CA VAL A 118 9.30 18.35 5.41
C VAL A 118 8.59 19.40 4.57
N TYR A 119 7.84 18.98 3.55
CA TYR A 119 7.16 19.88 2.63
C TYR A 119 6.15 20.79 3.34
N VAL A 120 5.32 20.25 4.25
CA VAL A 120 4.26 21.04 4.91
C VAL A 120 4.84 22.21 5.70
N PRO A 121 5.76 22.01 6.67
CA PRO A 121 6.24 23.13 7.46
C PRO A 121 7.13 24.08 6.65
N ALA A 122 7.85 23.59 5.63
CA ALA A 122 8.64 24.42 4.73
C ALA A 122 7.75 25.31 3.85
N TRP A 123 6.60 24.82 3.41
CA TRP A 123 5.64 25.62 2.64
C TRP A 123 4.90 26.63 3.53
N GLU A 124 4.47 26.26 4.73
CA GLU A 124 3.77 27.16 5.66
C GLU A 124 4.64 28.31 6.16
N THR A 125 5.96 28.11 6.21
CA THR A 125 6.92 29.15 6.59
C THR A 125 7.24 30.11 5.46
N TYR A 126 6.93 29.78 4.21
CA TYR A 126 7.22 30.63 3.07
C TYR A 126 6.61 32.04 3.17
N PRO A 127 5.31 32.22 3.51
CA PRO A 127 4.74 33.55 3.73
C PRO A 127 5.35 34.31 4.91
N VAL A 128 5.86 33.60 5.92
CA VAL A 128 6.54 34.21 7.08
C VAL A 128 7.87 34.79 6.65
N LEU A 129 8.67 34.03 5.88
CA LEU A 129 9.91 34.50 5.29
C LEU A 129 9.65 35.73 4.40
N ALA A 130 8.62 35.68 3.55
CA ALA A 130 8.27 36.80 2.68
C ALA A 130 7.98 38.10 3.47
N ARG A 131 7.30 38.00 4.61
CA ARG A 131 7.02 39.16 5.48
C ARG A 131 8.27 39.64 6.20
N LEU A 132 9.10 38.74 6.73
CA LEU A 132 10.35 39.09 7.43
C LEU A 132 11.36 39.78 6.50
N PHE A 133 11.35 39.45 5.21
CA PHE A 133 12.21 40.08 4.20
C PHE A 133 11.54 41.23 3.44
N SER A 134 10.29 41.59 3.75
CA SER A 134 9.55 42.65 3.03
C SER A 134 10.13 44.06 3.21
N TRP A 135 11.02 44.26 4.19
CA TRP A 135 11.62 45.55 4.54
C TRP A 135 13.05 45.74 4.01
N ALA A 136 13.66 44.68 3.48
CA ALA A 136 15.02 44.70 2.93
C ALA A 136 14.97 44.64 1.39
N PRO A 137 15.98 45.16 0.67
CA PRO A 137 16.13 44.90 -0.76
C PRO A 137 16.06 43.39 -1.03
N SER A 138 15.43 42.99 -2.13
CA SER A 138 15.10 41.60 -2.50
C SER A 138 16.19 40.58 -2.12
N HIS A 139 15.99 39.93 -0.96
CA HIS A 139 16.95 38.99 -0.40
C HIS A 139 16.85 37.63 -1.13
N PRO A 140 17.97 36.97 -1.48
CA PRO A 140 17.97 35.76 -2.32
C PRO A 140 17.29 34.54 -1.68
N VAL A 141 17.03 34.56 -0.38
CA VAL A 141 16.44 33.44 0.38
C VAL A 141 15.05 33.06 -0.11
N LEU A 142 14.22 34.01 -0.56
CA LEU A 142 12.87 33.69 -1.05
C LEU A 142 12.92 32.90 -2.36
N ALA A 143 13.70 33.37 -3.33
CA ALA A 143 13.92 32.66 -4.58
C ALA A 143 14.58 31.29 -4.35
N ALA A 144 15.55 31.22 -3.43
CA ALA A 144 16.19 29.98 -3.01
C ALA A 144 15.19 28.98 -2.37
N ALA A 145 14.20 29.48 -1.63
CA ALA A 145 13.15 28.68 -1.00
C ALA A 145 12.14 28.13 -2.02
N GLU A 146 11.72 28.96 -2.97
CA GLU A 146 10.85 28.52 -4.08
C GLU A 146 11.52 27.41 -4.89
N ALA A 147 12.79 27.61 -5.28
CA ALA A 147 13.55 26.61 -6.02
C ALA A 147 13.68 25.29 -5.25
N ALA A 148 14.04 25.35 -3.96
CA ALA A 148 14.19 24.15 -3.14
C ALA A 148 12.87 23.38 -2.96
N LEU A 149 11.76 24.10 -2.73
CA LEU A 149 10.43 23.50 -2.66
C LEU A 149 10.00 22.88 -3.99
N ALA A 150 10.28 23.56 -5.12
CA ALA A 150 10.00 23.03 -6.45
C ALA A 150 10.77 21.73 -6.73
N ASP A 151 12.06 21.67 -6.36
CA ASP A 151 12.88 20.47 -6.48
C ASP A 151 12.31 19.32 -5.63
N LEU A 152 11.88 19.60 -4.39
CA LEU A 152 11.28 18.61 -3.50
C LEU A 152 9.96 18.07 -4.06
N VAL A 153 9.11 18.95 -4.57
CA VAL A 153 7.84 18.58 -5.22
C VAL A 153 8.10 17.73 -6.45
N ASN A 154 9.07 18.11 -7.29
CA ASN A 154 9.44 17.34 -8.48
C ASN A 154 9.96 15.95 -8.10
N ALA A 155 10.84 15.85 -7.10
CA ALA A 155 11.35 14.57 -6.60
C ALA A 155 10.22 13.69 -6.05
N ALA A 156 9.29 14.25 -5.27
CA ALA A 156 8.13 13.54 -4.75
C ALA A 156 7.18 13.08 -5.89
N ARG A 157 6.94 13.93 -6.89
CA ARG A 157 6.10 13.60 -8.06
C ARG A 157 6.70 12.46 -8.88
N VAL A 158 8.00 12.48 -9.14
CA VAL A 158 8.71 11.39 -9.84
C VAL A 158 8.58 10.08 -9.05
N CYS A 159 8.78 10.14 -7.73
CA CYS A 159 8.62 8.96 -6.88
C CYS A 159 7.19 8.40 -6.96
N CYS A 160 6.17 9.24 -6.79
CA CYS A 160 4.76 8.83 -6.85
C CYS A 160 4.38 8.21 -8.20
N ARG A 161 4.75 8.86 -9.31
CA ARG A 161 4.30 8.46 -10.66
C ARG A 161 5.06 7.28 -11.23
N ARG A 162 6.36 7.16 -10.93
CA ARG A 162 7.25 6.18 -11.57
C ARG A 162 7.79 5.16 -10.57
N ASP A 163 8.43 5.62 -9.52
CA ASP A 163 9.30 4.75 -8.72
C ASP A 163 8.51 3.87 -7.74
N LEU A 164 7.38 4.34 -7.20
CA LEU A 164 6.56 3.55 -6.26
C LEU A 164 6.13 2.21 -6.85
N ARG A 165 5.73 2.16 -8.13
CA ARG A 165 5.34 0.91 -8.79
C ARG A 165 6.52 -0.05 -8.92
N ALA A 166 7.71 0.46 -9.19
CA ALA A 166 8.94 -0.33 -9.24
C ALA A 166 9.28 -0.85 -7.83
N PHE A 167 9.12 -0.03 -6.80
CA PHE A 167 9.32 -0.48 -5.42
C PHE A 167 8.32 -1.56 -5.02
N VAL A 168 7.03 -1.42 -5.34
CA VAL A 168 6.03 -2.47 -5.07
C VAL A 168 6.45 -3.83 -5.66
N ARG A 169 7.03 -3.82 -6.86
CA ARG A 169 7.50 -5.02 -7.55
C ARG A 169 8.82 -5.61 -7.02
N ALA A 170 9.77 -4.76 -6.63
CA ALA A 170 11.16 -5.19 -6.39
C ALA A 170 11.64 -5.05 -4.94
N TYR A 171 10.97 -4.26 -4.11
CA TYR A 171 11.47 -3.89 -2.78
C TYR A 171 11.32 -5.03 -1.76
N TYR A 172 10.25 -5.81 -1.85
CA TYR A 172 9.99 -6.87 -0.88
C TYR A 172 10.60 -8.20 -1.38
N PRO A 173 11.48 -8.86 -0.61
CA PRO A 173 12.04 -10.15 -1.00
C PRO A 173 10.92 -11.20 -0.98
N TRP A 174 10.53 -11.70 -2.15
CA TRP A 174 9.48 -12.72 -2.24
C TRP A 174 9.97 -14.03 -1.67
N ARG A 175 9.30 -14.51 -0.62
CA ARG A 175 9.45 -15.85 -0.08
C ARG A 175 8.07 -16.35 0.26
N MET A 176 7.70 -17.50 -0.30
CA MET A 176 6.46 -18.15 0.12
C MET A 176 6.56 -18.41 1.63
N PRO A 177 5.54 -17.99 2.41
CA PRO A 177 5.48 -18.34 3.80
C PRO A 177 5.63 -19.86 3.95
N PRO A 178 6.60 -20.36 4.76
CA PRO A 178 6.67 -21.77 5.07
C PRO A 178 5.34 -22.18 5.71
N GLY A 179 4.90 -23.41 5.44
CA GLY A 179 3.53 -23.90 5.60
C GLY A 179 2.88 -23.88 7.00
N ASP A 180 3.38 -23.07 7.94
CA ASP A 180 3.04 -23.14 9.35
C ASP A 180 2.62 -21.78 9.98
N GLY A 181 2.14 -20.79 9.22
CA GLY A 181 1.51 -19.65 9.90
C GLY A 181 1.00 -18.46 9.10
N GLU A 182 1.71 -18.02 8.06
CA GLU A 182 1.32 -16.80 7.33
C GLU A 182 0.67 -17.14 5.99
N VAL A 183 -0.65 -17.30 6.00
CA VAL A 183 -1.44 -17.55 4.79
C VAL A 183 -1.50 -16.31 3.88
N ILE A 184 -1.35 -15.13 4.47
CA ILE A 184 -1.33 -13.84 3.79
C ILE A 184 0.13 -13.41 3.69
N HIS A 185 0.58 -13.06 2.49
CA HIS A 185 1.98 -12.69 2.29
C HIS A 185 2.27 -11.34 2.98
N PRO A 186 3.36 -11.21 3.77
CA PRO A 186 3.65 -9.99 4.54
C PRO A 186 3.78 -8.71 3.70
N CYS A 187 4.16 -8.84 2.42
CA CYS A 187 4.20 -7.70 1.51
C CYS A 187 2.84 -6.97 1.40
N VAL A 188 1.72 -7.70 1.53
CA VAL A 188 0.37 -7.12 1.51
C VAL A 188 0.20 -6.17 2.68
N GLY A 189 0.46 -6.64 3.91
CA GLY A 189 0.36 -5.81 5.10
C GLY A 189 1.34 -4.62 5.09
N PHE A 190 2.56 -4.84 4.60
CA PHE A 190 3.56 -3.78 4.45
C PHE A 190 3.09 -2.67 3.51
N TRP A 191 2.70 -3.02 2.27
CA TRP A 191 2.33 -2.04 1.26
C TRP A 191 1.01 -1.34 1.56
N MET A 192 0.00 -2.07 2.03
CA MET A 192 -1.24 -1.47 2.49
C MET A 192 -1.01 -0.54 3.70
N GLY A 193 -0.11 -0.91 4.61
CA GLY A 193 0.37 -0.04 5.68
C GLY A 193 1.05 1.22 5.16
N TYR A 194 1.92 1.07 4.17
CA TYR A 194 2.62 2.17 3.52
C TYR A 194 1.65 3.14 2.83
N PHE A 195 0.68 2.64 2.05
CA PHE A 195 -0.32 3.47 1.37
C PHE A 195 -1.16 4.28 2.36
N ARG A 196 -1.56 3.68 3.49
CA ARG A 196 -2.21 4.43 4.58
C ARG A 196 -1.32 5.52 5.16
N CYS A 197 -0.04 5.22 5.41
CA CYS A 197 0.93 6.21 5.90
C CYS A 197 1.13 7.36 4.92
N MET A 198 1.14 7.09 3.61
CA MET A 198 1.21 8.09 2.56
C MET A 198 -0.02 9.01 2.61
N LEU A 199 -1.24 8.45 2.72
CA LEU A 199 -2.49 9.22 2.77
C LEU A 199 -2.70 10.07 4.02
N ARG A 200 -1.91 9.89 5.09
CA ARG A 200 -1.89 10.86 6.21
C ARG A 200 -1.49 12.25 5.73
N ASN A 201 -0.68 12.32 4.68
CA ASN A 201 -0.26 13.56 4.02
C ASN A 201 -1.08 13.83 2.74
N ARG A 202 -2.39 13.50 2.73
CA ARG A 202 -3.27 13.66 1.56
C ARG A 202 -3.32 15.08 0.99
N ILE A 203 -3.30 16.11 1.84
CA ILE A 203 -3.37 17.51 1.39
C ILE A 203 -2.13 17.88 0.57
N PRO A 204 -0.89 17.70 1.08
CA PRO A 204 0.33 17.83 0.28
C PRO A 204 0.33 17.03 -1.01
N LEU A 205 -0.17 15.79 -0.96
CA LEU A 205 -0.19 14.91 -2.12
C LEU A 205 -1.08 15.45 -3.24
N TYR A 206 -2.21 16.09 -2.93
CA TYR A 206 -3.02 16.76 -3.95
C TYR A 206 -2.24 17.88 -4.65
N PHE A 207 -1.51 18.71 -3.89
CA PHE A 207 -0.69 19.79 -4.46
C PHE A 207 0.50 19.26 -5.27
N ILE A 208 1.20 18.24 -4.76
CA ILE A 208 2.36 17.65 -5.43
C ILE A 208 1.97 16.97 -6.73
N LEU A 209 0.90 16.17 -6.69
CA LEU A 209 0.43 15.43 -7.84
C LEU A 209 -0.16 16.36 -8.90
N GLY A 210 -0.78 17.46 -8.49
CA GLY A 210 -1.40 18.44 -9.38
C GLY A 210 -2.54 17.82 -10.20
N ASN A 211 -3.48 18.66 -10.63
CA ASN A 211 -4.33 18.27 -11.73
C ASN A 211 -3.51 18.56 -13.00
N ASP A 212 -2.95 17.55 -13.67
CA ASP A 212 -2.37 17.70 -15.02
C ASP A 212 -3.48 17.98 -16.07
N GLY A 213 -4.60 18.57 -15.66
CA GLY A 213 -5.63 19.04 -16.57
C GLY A 213 -5.09 20.28 -17.27
N ASN A 214 -4.40 20.08 -18.38
CA ASN A 214 -4.37 21.09 -19.41
C ASN A 214 -5.85 21.41 -19.74
N PRO A 215 -6.35 22.65 -19.59
CA PRO A 215 -7.76 22.96 -19.82
C PRO A 215 -8.23 22.72 -21.27
N GLU A 216 -7.32 22.37 -22.19
CA GLU A 216 -7.63 21.95 -23.55
C GLU A 216 -8.10 20.48 -23.66
N ASP A 217 -7.67 19.58 -22.77
CA ASP A 217 -8.06 18.16 -22.83
C ASP A 217 -9.51 17.95 -22.36
N SER A 218 -10.02 18.81 -21.49
CA SER A 218 -11.42 18.78 -21.06
C SER A 218 -12.41 19.16 -22.18
N ARG A 219 -11.99 19.87 -23.24
CA ARG A 219 -12.85 20.17 -24.39
C ARG A 219 -12.90 19.05 -25.42
N ARG A 220 -11.88 18.19 -25.48
CA ARG A 220 -11.86 17.02 -26.40
C ARG A 220 -12.71 15.86 -25.89
N ALA A 221 -12.88 15.73 -24.58
CA ALA A 221 -13.71 14.68 -23.98
C ALA A 221 -15.23 14.83 -24.23
N VAL A 222 -15.69 16.00 -24.67
CA VAL A 222 -17.13 16.27 -24.89
C VAL A 222 -17.60 15.89 -26.31
N SER A 223 -16.69 15.53 -27.22
CA SER A 223 -17.01 15.41 -28.66
C SER A 223 -16.77 14.03 -29.28
N GLN A 224 -16.87 12.93 -28.53
CA GLN A 224 -16.81 11.58 -29.13
C GLN A 224 -17.98 10.68 -28.70
N PRO A 225 -18.75 10.11 -29.65
CA PRO A 225 -19.85 9.20 -29.33
C PRO A 225 -19.35 7.84 -28.82
N LEU A 226 -20.10 7.31 -27.86
CA LEU A 226 -19.95 6.03 -27.16
C LEU A 226 -19.77 4.84 -28.12
N LEU A 227 -18.73 4.02 -27.90
CA LEU A 227 -18.64 2.62 -28.36
C LEU A 227 -17.97 1.74 -27.28
N PRO A 228 -18.23 0.41 -27.27
CA PRO A 228 -18.36 -0.36 -26.03
C PRO A 228 -17.04 -0.94 -25.48
N ALA A 229 -17.10 -1.21 -24.18
CA ALA A 229 -16.06 -1.73 -23.31
C ALA A 229 -15.39 -3.02 -23.84
N ARG A 230 -14.16 -2.89 -24.34
CA ARG A 230 -13.13 -3.95 -24.36
C ARG A 230 -11.78 -3.31 -24.65
N ALA A 231 -10.77 -3.73 -23.88
CA ALA A 231 -9.39 -3.22 -23.82
C ALA A 231 -9.16 -1.98 -22.91
N ILE A 232 -9.11 -2.21 -21.59
CA ILE A 232 -8.22 -1.41 -20.74
C ILE A 232 -6.80 -1.95 -21.00
N SER A 233 -6.21 -1.54 -22.12
CA SER A 233 -4.78 -1.67 -22.34
C SER A 233 -4.12 -0.39 -21.85
N ALA A 234 -3.13 -0.57 -20.99
CA ALA A 234 -2.24 0.48 -20.52
C ALA A 234 -1.59 1.19 -21.70
N GLU A 235 -1.91 2.47 -21.90
CA GLU A 235 -1.04 3.51 -22.48
C GLU A 235 -1.88 4.80 -22.62
N GLY A 236 -1.51 5.88 -21.91
CA GLY A 236 -1.91 7.23 -22.30
C GLY A 236 -2.79 8.09 -21.37
N ALA A 237 -3.10 7.72 -20.12
CA ALA A 237 -3.80 8.63 -19.19
C ALA A 237 -2.81 9.34 -18.25
N SER A 238 -2.03 10.29 -18.79
CA SER A 238 -1.20 11.20 -17.98
C SER A 238 -2.09 12.28 -17.36
N GLY A 239 -2.77 11.93 -16.26
CA GLY A 239 -3.64 12.84 -15.51
C GLY A 239 -4.26 12.17 -14.29
N GLY A 240 -3.49 11.34 -13.58
CA GLY A 240 -4.00 10.54 -12.47
C GLY A 240 -3.91 11.28 -11.14
N GLY A 241 -5.02 11.86 -10.67
CA GLY A 241 -5.12 12.41 -9.31
C GLY A 241 -4.84 11.36 -8.21
N LEU A 242 -4.80 11.80 -6.95
CA LEU A 242 -4.46 10.94 -5.80
C LEU A 242 -5.28 9.63 -5.75
N SER A 243 -6.57 9.67 -6.10
CA SER A 243 -7.43 8.47 -6.17
C SER A 243 -6.94 7.46 -7.21
N HIS A 244 -6.54 7.92 -8.40
CA HIS A 244 -6.00 7.05 -9.44
C HIS A 244 -4.70 6.40 -8.97
N LEU A 245 -3.79 7.19 -8.38
CA LEU A 245 -2.53 6.68 -7.84
C LEU A 245 -2.76 5.58 -6.79
N VAL A 246 -3.67 5.79 -5.84
CA VAL A 246 -3.98 4.80 -4.80
C VAL A 246 -4.53 3.51 -5.42
N ALA A 247 -5.54 3.62 -6.29
CA ALA A 247 -6.15 2.47 -6.93
C ALA A 247 -5.12 1.68 -7.76
N GLU A 248 -4.23 2.38 -8.46
CA GLU A 248 -3.19 1.79 -9.28
C GLU A 248 -2.10 1.11 -8.47
N LEU A 249 -1.67 1.70 -7.35
CA LEU A 249 -0.68 1.08 -6.45
C LEU A 249 -1.22 -0.22 -5.83
N ILE A 250 -2.51 -0.25 -5.48
CA ILE A 250 -3.14 -1.48 -4.96
C ILE A 250 -3.26 -2.53 -6.08
N SER A 251 -3.67 -2.14 -7.29
CA SER A 251 -3.69 -3.07 -8.44
C SER A 251 -2.29 -3.59 -8.77
N CYS A 252 -1.25 -2.76 -8.62
CA CYS A 252 0.14 -3.17 -8.78
C CYS A 252 0.56 -4.21 -7.73
N LEU A 253 0.14 -4.04 -6.47
CA LEU A 253 0.37 -5.00 -5.40
C LEU A 253 -0.31 -6.34 -5.71
N GLU A 254 -1.57 -6.31 -6.15
CA GLU A 254 -2.32 -7.52 -6.53
C GLU A 254 -1.63 -8.26 -7.69
N ALA A 255 -1.19 -7.54 -8.71
CA ALA A 255 -0.46 -8.13 -9.85
C ALA A 255 0.84 -8.81 -9.41
N VAL A 256 1.58 -8.22 -8.45
CA VAL A 256 2.80 -8.84 -7.89
C VAL A 256 2.47 -10.14 -7.17
N VAL A 257 1.40 -10.15 -6.36
CA VAL A 257 0.97 -11.35 -5.64
C VAL A 257 0.56 -12.46 -6.62
N GLU A 258 -0.14 -12.11 -7.70
CA GLU A 258 -0.58 -13.04 -8.75
C GLU A 258 0.57 -13.61 -9.58
N GLU A 259 1.49 -12.75 -10.04
CA GLU A 259 2.67 -13.16 -10.81
C GLU A 259 3.55 -14.10 -9.99
N LYS A 260 3.85 -13.72 -8.75
CA LYS A 260 4.77 -14.49 -7.92
C LYS A 260 4.16 -15.79 -7.42
N SER A 261 2.88 -15.80 -7.03
CA SER A 261 2.18 -17.05 -6.65
C SER A 261 2.09 -18.06 -7.79
N SER A 262 2.00 -17.59 -9.04
CA SER A 262 2.02 -18.44 -10.23
C SER A 262 3.34 -19.19 -10.41
N SER A 263 4.45 -18.62 -9.95
CA SER A 263 5.79 -19.23 -10.04
C SER A 263 6.15 -20.13 -8.85
N SER A 264 5.49 -19.97 -7.70
CA SER A 264 5.93 -20.58 -6.44
C SER A 264 4.96 -21.59 -5.82
N ALA A 265 3.67 -21.58 -6.19
CA ALA A 265 2.70 -22.53 -5.66
C ALA A 265 2.60 -23.77 -6.57
N ALA A 266 3.17 -24.89 -6.11
CA ALA A 266 3.17 -26.15 -6.86
C ALA A 266 1.77 -26.81 -6.95
N VAL A 267 0.92 -26.59 -5.94
CA VAL A 267 -0.43 -27.17 -5.89
C VAL A 267 -1.45 -26.14 -6.38
N PRO A 268 -2.18 -26.40 -7.49
CA PRO A 268 -3.11 -25.44 -8.08
C PRO A 268 -4.22 -24.99 -7.11
N GLY A 269 -4.81 -25.92 -6.33
CA GLY A 269 -5.84 -25.57 -5.35
C GLY A 269 -5.33 -24.63 -4.24
N LEU A 270 -4.12 -24.88 -3.74
CA LEU A 270 -3.49 -24.03 -2.73
C LEU A 270 -3.17 -22.63 -3.27
N ARG A 271 -2.78 -22.53 -4.56
CA ARG A 271 -2.59 -21.23 -5.22
C ARG A 271 -3.86 -20.39 -5.20
N GLN A 272 -5.00 -21.00 -5.50
CA GLN A 272 -6.29 -20.32 -5.53
C GLN A 272 -6.70 -19.81 -4.14
N LEU A 273 -6.52 -20.65 -3.10
CA LEU A 273 -6.76 -20.22 -1.72
C LEU A 273 -5.80 -19.12 -1.27
N PHE A 274 -4.53 -19.19 -1.66
CA PHE A 274 -3.57 -18.12 -1.39
C PHE A 274 -4.02 -16.80 -2.01
N MET A 275 -4.43 -16.80 -3.28
CA MET A 275 -4.96 -15.60 -3.94
C MET A 275 -6.22 -15.09 -3.23
N LEU A 276 -7.15 -15.98 -2.91
CA LEU A 276 -8.38 -15.65 -2.21
C LEU A 276 -8.12 -14.97 -0.84
N ASN A 277 -7.20 -15.52 -0.05
CA ASN A 277 -6.83 -14.97 1.25
C ASN A 277 -6.16 -13.60 1.13
N ASN A 278 -5.23 -13.42 0.18
CA ASN A 278 -4.55 -12.14 -0.02
C ASN A 278 -5.50 -11.06 -0.57
N THR A 279 -6.38 -11.39 -1.53
CA THR A 279 -7.39 -10.45 -2.04
C THR A 279 -8.37 -10.03 -0.95
N CYS A 280 -8.84 -10.98 -0.13
CA CYS A 280 -9.70 -10.67 1.01
C CYS A 280 -8.99 -9.74 2.01
N ALA A 281 -7.70 -9.97 2.29
CA ALA A 281 -6.91 -9.12 3.18
C ALA A 281 -6.75 -7.69 2.64
N ILE A 282 -6.45 -7.54 1.34
CA ILE A 282 -6.36 -6.24 0.67
C ILE A 282 -7.71 -5.51 0.77
N MET A 283 -8.81 -6.21 0.47
CA MET A 283 -10.16 -5.65 0.52
C MET A 283 -10.53 -5.15 1.92
N LEU A 284 -10.31 -5.96 2.96
CA LEU A 284 -10.60 -5.59 4.34
C LEU A 284 -9.76 -4.39 4.81
N GLN A 285 -8.47 -4.37 4.48
CA GLN A 285 -7.58 -3.26 4.84
C GLN A 285 -7.92 -1.97 4.08
N ALA A 286 -8.31 -2.08 2.81
CA ALA A 286 -8.71 -0.94 1.99
C ALA A 286 -10.04 -0.34 2.48
N MET A 287 -11.05 -1.17 2.71
CA MET A 287 -12.40 -0.75 3.11
C MET A 287 -12.48 -0.29 4.56
N GLY A 288 -11.64 -0.85 5.44
CA GLY A 288 -11.55 -0.49 6.85
C GLY A 288 -10.60 0.68 7.16
N SER A 289 -10.15 1.44 6.15
CA SER A 289 -9.19 2.53 6.36
C SER A 289 -9.48 3.77 5.53
N ASP A 290 -8.66 4.81 5.74
CA ASP A 290 -8.67 6.07 5.01
C ASP A 290 -8.37 5.92 3.51
N LEU A 291 -8.08 4.70 3.01
CA LEU A 291 -7.97 4.39 1.59
C LEU A 291 -9.33 4.41 0.90
N ARG A 292 -10.41 4.01 1.58
CA ARG A 292 -11.75 3.82 1.00
C ARG A 292 -12.25 5.02 0.16
N PRO A 293 -12.14 6.29 0.58
CA PRO A 293 -12.63 7.43 -0.21
C PRO A 293 -11.88 7.66 -1.52
N PHE A 294 -10.71 7.05 -1.69
CA PHE A 294 -9.85 7.20 -2.86
C PHE A 294 -10.03 6.07 -3.87
N LEU A 295 -10.91 5.11 -3.61
CA LEU A 295 -11.16 3.97 -4.47
C LEU A 295 -12.38 4.24 -5.36
N PRO A 296 -12.36 3.81 -6.64
CA PRO A 296 -13.51 3.97 -7.52
C PRO A 296 -14.71 3.15 -7.02
N PRO A 297 -15.96 3.53 -7.35
CA PRO A 297 -17.17 2.83 -6.88
C PRO A 297 -17.18 1.33 -7.20
N GLU A 298 -16.72 0.95 -8.39
CA GLU A 298 -16.66 -0.44 -8.85
C GLU A 298 -15.52 -1.27 -8.23
N TRP A 299 -14.63 -0.64 -7.44
CA TRP A 299 -13.42 -1.28 -6.94
C TRP A 299 -13.70 -2.53 -6.10
N LEU A 300 -14.76 -2.49 -5.29
CA LEU A 300 -15.18 -3.57 -4.42
C LEU A 300 -15.76 -4.74 -5.24
N ARG A 301 -16.73 -4.45 -6.11
CA ARG A 301 -17.41 -5.44 -6.97
C ARG A 301 -16.41 -6.25 -7.79
N VAL A 302 -15.45 -5.58 -8.43
CA VAL A 302 -14.40 -6.25 -9.24
C VAL A 302 -13.60 -7.26 -8.41
N ARG A 303 -13.37 -6.99 -7.11
CA ARG A 303 -12.62 -7.89 -6.23
C ARG A 303 -13.48 -9.03 -5.69
N GLU A 304 -14.75 -8.77 -5.43
CA GLU A 304 -15.72 -9.83 -5.11
C GLU A 304 -15.81 -10.84 -6.27
N GLU A 305 -15.93 -10.36 -7.52
CA GLU A 305 -15.92 -11.22 -8.72
C GLU A 305 -14.62 -12.02 -8.87
N ARG A 306 -13.46 -11.40 -8.59
CA ARG A 306 -12.17 -12.13 -8.58
C ARG A 306 -12.14 -13.19 -7.50
N MET A 307 -12.66 -12.91 -6.30
CA MET A 307 -12.73 -13.88 -5.21
C MET A 307 -13.63 -15.06 -5.56
N GLU A 308 -14.78 -14.83 -6.18
CA GLU A 308 -15.64 -15.89 -6.72
C GLU A 308 -14.90 -16.73 -7.77
N GLY A 309 -14.15 -16.09 -8.67
CA GLY A 309 -13.28 -16.77 -9.63
C GLY A 309 -12.24 -17.67 -8.96
N TYR A 310 -11.60 -17.22 -7.87
CA TYR A 310 -10.65 -18.03 -7.11
C TYR A 310 -11.33 -19.21 -6.40
N ILE A 311 -12.54 -19.02 -5.84
CA ILE A 311 -13.32 -20.12 -5.25
C ILE A 311 -13.64 -21.17 -6.33
N LYS A 312 -14.11 -20.75 -7.51
CA LYS A 312 -14.38 -21.65 -8.64
C LYS A 312 -13.12 -22.40 -9.08
N GLY A 313 -12.03 -21.68 -9.30
CA GLY A 313 -10.76 -22.30 -9.69
C GLY A 313 -10.21 -23.27 -8.65
N TYR A 314 -10.47 -23.02 -7.36
CA TYR A 314 -10.16 -23.95 -6.29
C TYR A 314 -11.02 -25.22 -6.38
N MET A 315 -12.33 -25.10 -6.59
CA MET A 315 -13.23 -26.24 -6.76
C MET A 315 -12.83 -27.10 -7.95
N ASP A 316 -12.53 -26.47 -9.10
CA ASP A 316 -12.12 -27.14 -10.33
C ASP A 316 -10.79 -27.91 -10.13
N ALA A 317 -9.85 -27.34 -9.38
CA ALA A 317 -8.54 -27.94 -9.15
C ALA A 317 -8.53 -29.02 -8.06
N ALA A 318 -9.28 -28.82 -6.97
CA ALA A 318 -9.18 -29.63 -5.75
C ALA A 318 -10.31 -30.65 -5.58
N TRP A 319 -11.51 -30.36 -6.08
CA TRP A 319 -12.70 -31.18 -5.81
C TRP A 319 -13.32 -31.81 -7.05
N ALA A 320 -13.26 -31.19 -8.23
CA ALA A 320 -13.73 -31.82 -9.46
C ALA A 320 -13.06 -33.18 -9.75
N PRO A 321 -11.73 -33.38 -9.52
CA PRO A 321 -11.11 -34.70 -9.68
C PRO A 321 -11.56 -35.75 -8.66
N VAL A 322 -12.05 -35.32 -7.49
CA VAL A 322 -12.60 -36.20 -6.44
C VAL A 322 -14.02 -36.61 -6.83
N VAL A 323 -14.87 -35.63 -7.16
CA VAL A 323 -16.28 -35.84 -7.52
C VAL A 323 -16.43 -36.66 -8.80
N SER A 324 -15.59 -36.45 -9.81
CA SER A 324 -15.62 -37.21 -11.07
C SER A 324 -15.33 -38.71 -10.91
N ARG A 325 -14.85 -39.17 -9.74
CA ARG A 325 -14.74 -40.61 -9.44
C ARG A 325 -16.09 -41.28 -9.24
N LEU A 326 -17.13 -40.50 -8.91
CA LEU A 326 -18.51 -40.95 -8.77
C LEU A 326 -19.34 -40.72 -10.04
N GLU A 327 -18.85 -39.92 -10.98
CA GLU A 327 -19.50 -39.72 -12.27
C GLU A 327 -19.33 -41.00 -13.11
N LEU A 328 -20.43 -41.73 -13.27
CA LEU A 328 -20.49 -42.90 -14.15
C LEU A 328 -20.42 -42.43 -15.61
N ASP A 329 -19.65 -43.15 -16.43
CA ASP A 329 -19.60 -42.97 -17.88
C ASP A 329 -20.98 -43.38 -18.47
N ASP A 330 -21.93 -42.44 -18.47
CA ASP A 330 -23.30 -42.60 -18.99
C ASP A 330 -23.36 -42.90 -20.51
N GLY A 331 -22.22 -43.08 -21.19
CA GLY A 331 -22.12 -43.17 -22.65
C GLY A 331 -21.58 -44.48 -23.25
N ARG A 332 -21.12 -45.46 -22.46
CA ARG A 332 -20.51 -46.70 -23.04
C ARG A 332 -21.23 -48.01 -22.74
N ALA A 333 -22.49 -47.95 -22.33
CA ALA A 333 -23.39 -49.09 -22.29
C ALA A 333 -23.86 -49.50 -23.71
N SER A 334 -22.93 -49.88 -24.59
CA SER A 334 -23.24 -50.76 -25.73
C SER A 334 -21.97 -51.43 -26.23
N ARG A 335 -21.46 -52.39 -25.46
CA ARG A 335 -20.71 -53.56 -25.95
C ARG A 335 -20.46 -54.53 -24.78
N PRO A 336 -21.02 -55.74 -24.80
CA PRO A 336 -20.67 -56.77 -23.84
C PRO A 336 -19.35 -57.39 -24.30
N SER A 337 -18.22 -56.72 -24.02
CA SER A 337 -16.91 -57.35 -24.20
C SER A 337 -16.44 -57.91 -22.87
N ILE A 338 -16.45 -59.24 -22.83
CA ILE A 338 -15.88 -60.14 -21.83
C ILE A 338 -14.39 -59.85 -21.69
N ILE A 339 -14.02 -58.79 -20.97
CA ILE A 339 -12.69 -58.61 -20.38
C ILE A 339 -12.90 -58.02 -18.99
N VAL A 340 -13.09 -58.93 -18.05
CA VAL A 340 -12.97 -58.70 -16.61
C VAL A 340 -11.51 -58.35 -16.33
N SER A 341 -11.14 -57.08 -16.50
CA SER A 341 -9.86 -56.55 -16.04
C SER A 341 -10.05 -55.19 -15.37
N ARG A 342 -10.09 -55.22 -14.03
CA ARG A 342 -9.79 -54.11 -13.11
C ARG A 342 -10.62 -52.82 -13.27
N ARG A 343 -11.96 -52.91 -13.25
CA ARG A 343 -12.74 -51.72 -12.85
C ARG A 343 -12.47 -51.49 -11.36
N ARG A 344 -11.66 -50.48 -11.03
CA ARG A 344 -11.59 -49.91 -9.68
C ARG A 344 -13.03 -49.66 -9.23
N ASP A 345 -13.40 -50.15 -8.05
CA ASP A 345 -14.65 -49.76 -7.40
C ASP A 345 -14.69 -48.21 -7.33
N PRO A 346 -15.62 -47.56 -8.07
CA PRO A 346 -15.72 -46.10 -8.11
C PRO A 346 -15.85 -45.49 -6.71
N LEU A 347 -16.57 -46.17 -5.81
CA LEU A 347 -16.72 -45.73 -4.42
C LEU A 347 -15.39 -45.78 -3.66
N HIS A 348 -14.63 -46.86 -3.78
CA HIS A 348 -13.30 -46.95 -3.16
C HIS A 348 -12.35 -45.88 -3.72
N ALA A 349 -12.41 -45.62 -5.03
CA ALA A 349 -11.59 -44.59 -5.66
C ALA A 349 -11.96 -43.18 -5.18
N PHE A 350 -13.25 -42.91 -4.99
CA PHE A 350 -13.76 -41.67 -4.40
C PHE A 350 -13.33 -41.52 -2.94
N LEU A 351 -13.57 -42.52 -2.09
CA LEU A 351 -13.26 -42.46 -0.66
C LEU A 351 -11.76 -42.22 -0.41
N SER A 352 -10.89 -42.90 -1.17
CA SER A 352 -9.45 -42.67 -1.11
C SER A 352 -9.07 -41.23 -1.51
N ALA A 353 -9.63 -40.71 -2.62
CA ALA A 353 -9.34 -39.36 -3.07
C ALA A 353 -9.89 -38.28 -2.12
N LEU A 354 -11.04 -38.55 -1.50
CA LEU A 354 -11.66 -37.72 -0.47
C LEU A 354 -10.78 -37.65 0.79
N GLU A 355 -10.29 -38.80 1.26
CA GLU A 355 -9.44 -38.87 2.45
C GLU A 355 -8.10 -38.15 2.23
N ASP A 356 -7.49 -38.33 1.05
CA ASP A 356 -6.28 -37.62 0.65
C ASP A 356 -6.52 -36.09 0.63
N ALA A 357 -7.58 -35.65 -0.04
CA ALA A 357 -7.95 -34.24 -0.12
C ALA A 357 -8.25 -33.64 1.26
N CYS A 358 -9.01 -34.34 2.11
CA CYS A 358 -9.30 -33.88 3.46
C CYS A 358 -8.04 -33.80 4.33
N SER A 359 -7.17 -34.80 4.24
CA SER A 359 -5.92 -34.86 5.02
C SER A 359 -4.95 -33.73 4.65
N GLU A 360 -4.83 -33.42 3.36
CA GLU A 360 -4.01 -32.32 2.88
C GLU A 360 -4.60 -30.96 3.30
N GLN A 361 -5.90 -30.77 3.04
CA GLN A 361 -6.55 -29.47 3.17
C GLN A 361 -6.92 -29.08 4.61
N ARG A 362 -6.91 -30.04 5.55
CA ARG A 362 -6.97 -29.74 6.99
C ARG A 362 -5.77 -28.93 7.49
N ARG A 363 -4.61 -29.08 6.83
CA ARG A 363 -3.38 -28.32 7.14
C ARG A 363 -3.37 -26.94 6.51
N TRP A 364 -4.24 -26.71 5.53
CA TRP A 364 -4.37 -25.39 4.92
C TRP A 364 -5.13 -24.48 5.88
N LYS A 365 -4.96 -23.18 5.73
CA LYS A 365 -5.58 -22.20 6.63
C LYS A 365 -6.27 -21.12 5.83
N VAL A 366 -7.47 -20.75 6.26
CA VAL A 366 -8.25 -19.62 5.74
C VAL A 366 -8.55 -18.70 6.93
N PRO A 367 -7.77 -17.60 7.13
CA PRO A 367 -7.86 -16.79 8.34
C PRO A 367 -9.22 -16.11 8.55
N ASN A 368 -9.91 -15.76 7.48
CA ASN A 368 -11.22 -15.10 7.57
C ASN A 368 -12.31 -16.15 7.81
N PRO A 369 -13.04 -16.11 8.95
CA PRO A 369 -14.03 -17.13 9.29
C PRO A 369 -15.25 -17.12 8.36
N VAL A 370 -15.64 -15.95 7.84
CA VAL A 370 -16.75 -15.84 6.87
C VAL A 370 -16.36 -16.50 5.56
N LEU A 371 -15.18 -16.18 5.05
CA LEU A 371 -14.65 -16.77 3.82
C LEU A 371 -14.47 -18.29 3.97
N ARG A 372 -13.98 -18.74 5.13
CA ARG A 372 -13.84 -20.15 5.46
C ARG A 372 -15.18 -20.87 5.47
N GLY A 373 -16.22 -20.26 6.05
CA GLY A 373 -17.58 -20.78 6.00
C GLY A 373 -18.13 -20.90 4.58
N ILE A 374 -17.90 -19.89 3.74
CA ILE A 374 -18.29 -19.91 2.33
C ILE A 374 -17.63 -21.08 1.59
N ILE A 375 -16.31 -21.25 1.72
CA ILE A 375 -15.60 -22.33 1.02
C ILE A 375 -16.08 -23.70 1.49
N ARG A 376 -16.20 -23.91 2.81
CA ARG A 376 -16.73 -25.17 3.37
C ARG A 376 -18.12 -25.49 2.84
N LYS A 377 -18.99 -24.47 2.76
CA LYS A 377 -20.34 -24.61 2.21
C LYS A 377 -20.29 -25.03 0.75
N VAL A 378 -19.53 -24.35 -0.10
CA VAL A 378 -19.39 -24.68 -1.53
C VAL A 378 -18.85 -26.09 -1.74
N VAL A 379 -17.87 -26.52 -0.93
CA VAL A 379 -17.35 -27.90 -0.96
C VAL A 379 -18.44 -28.91 -0.59
N THR A 380 -19.18 -28.65 0.49
CA THR A 380 -20.25 -29.52 0.98
C THR A 380 -21.36 -29.65 -0.06
N GLU A 381 -21.80 -28.52 -0.64
CA GLU A 381 -22.83 -28.47 -1.67
C GLU A 381 -22.40 -29.14 -2.99
N SER A 382 -21.09 -29.29 -3.23
CA SER A 382 -20.57 -29.98 -4.41
C SER A 382 -20.41 -31.49 -4.19
N VAL A 383 -19.89 -31.91 -3.03
CA VAL A 383 -19.47 -33.30 -2.79
C VAL A 383 -20.63 -34.16 -2.27
N VAL A 384 -21.38 -33.66 -1.30
CA VAL A 384 -22.38 -34.46 -0.58
C VAL A 384 -23.55 -34.88 -1.46
N PRO A 385 -24.13 -34.02 -2.32
CA PRO A 385 -25.21 -34.44 -3.22
C PRO A 385 -24.78 -35.55 -4.18
N MET A 386 -23.55 -35.48 -4.71
CA MET A 386 -23.01 -36.51 -5.62
C MET A 386 -22.81 -37.83 -4.90
N TYR A 387 -22.30 -37.79 -3.67
CA TYR A 387 -22.17 -38.98 -2.83
C TYR A 387 -23.52 -39.62 -2.50
N ARG A 388 -24.51 -38.82 -2.08
CA ARG A 388 -25.88 -39.30 -1.79
C ARG A 388 -26.53 -39.93 -3.02
N ARG A 389 -26.40 -39.29 -4.18
CA ARG A 389 -26.94 -39.80 -5.45
C ARG A 389 -26.33 -41.15 -5.81
N PHE A 390 -25.00 -41.27 -5.71
CA PHE A 390 -24.31 -42.53 -5.99
C PHE A 390 -24.78 -43.67 -5.08
N LEU A 391 -24.95 -43.41 -3.77
CA LEU A 391 -25.47 -44.42 -2.83
C LEU A 391 -26.89 -44.86 -3.20
N GLN A 392 -27.75 -43.94 -3.64
CA GLN A 392 -29.12 -44.27 -4.08
C GLN A 392 -29.13 -45.13 -5.35
N GLU A 393 -28.24 -44.85 -6.30
CA GLU A 393 -28.12 -45.59 -7.56
C GLU A 393 -27.45 -46.97 -7.39
N HIS A 394 -26.63 -47.14 -6.33
CA HIS A 394 -25.90 -48.37 -6.03
C HIS A 394 -26.15 -48.87 -4.59
N PRO A 395 -27.31 -49.52 -4.31
CA PRO A 395 -27.63 -50.04 -2.98
C PRO A 395 -26.58 -51.04 -2.45
N GLU A 396 -25.93 -51.80 -3.32
CA GLU A 396 -24.83 -52.72 -2.99
C GLU A 396 -23.61 -52.00 -2.39
N ALA A 397 -23.42 -50.72 -2.74
CA ALA A 397 -22.34 -49.89 -2.22
C ALA A 397 -22.57 -49.45 -0.78
N HIS A 398 -23.80 -49.56 -0.26
CA HIS A 398 -24.10 -49.24 1.15
C HIS A 398 -23.32 -50.12 2.12
N ALA A 399 -23.05 -51.39 1.77
CA ALA A 399 -22.27 -52.30 2.61
C ALA A 399 -20.80 -51.88 2.75
N VAL A 400 -20.25 -51.20 1.74
CA VAL A 400 -18.88 -50.64 1.74
C VAL A 400 -18.87 -49.24 2.38
N ALA A 401 -19.93 -48.45 2.14
CA ALA A 401 -20.15 -47.13 2.70
C ALA A 401 -20.51 -47.12 4.20
N THR A 402 -20.75 -48.28 4.82
CA THR A 402 -21.03 -48.41 6.27
C THR A 402 -20.01 -47.71 7.18
N ARG A 403 -18.82 -47.34 6.65
CA ARG A 403 -17.76 -46.61 7.36
C ARG A 403 -17.87 -45.08 7.30
N LEU A 404 -18.67 -44.51 6.38
CA LEU A 404 -18.82 -43.06 6.22
C LEU A 404 -20.26 -42.71 5.81
N THR A 405 -21.07 -42.21 6.74
CA THR A 405 -22.41 -41.71 6.40
C THR A 405 -22.36 -40.33 5.75
N ALA A 406 -23.45 -39.90 5.11
CA ALA A 406 -23.51 -38.56 4.52
C ALA A 406 -23.36 -37.45 5.58
N GLU A 407 -23.83 -37.68 6.80
CA GLU A 407 -23.67 -36.77 7.94
C GLU A 407 -22.22 -36.72 8.44
N GLU A 408 -21.53 -37.87 8.49
CA GLU A 408 -20.12 -37.92 8.86
C GLU A 408 -19.24 -37.22 7.81
N LEU A 409 -19.58 -37.37 6.52
CA LEU A 409 -18.94 -36.63 5.44
C LEU A 409 -19.11 -35.12 5.61
N GLU A 410 -20.33 -34.64 5.88
CA GLU A 410 -20.58 -33.21 6.17
C GLU A 410 -19.75 -32.74 7.37
N HIS A 411 -19.66 -33.54 8.42
CA HIS A 411 -18.83 -33.22 9.58
C HIS A 411 -17.34 -33.13 9.23
N GLN A 412 -16.81 -34.06 8.42
CA GLN A 412 -15.42 -34.00 7.97
C GLN A 412 -15.11 -32.74 7.14
N LEU A 413 -16.02 -32.38 6.21
CA LEU A 413 -15.88 -31.17 5.39
C LEU A 413 -15.97 -29.88 6.20
N SER A 414 -16.75 -29.89 7.29
CA SER A 414 -16.87 -28.75 8.21
C SER A 414 -15.57 -28.41 8.96
N ASN A 415 -14.62 -29.36 9.02
CA ASN A 415 -13.34 -29.23 9.71
C ASN A 415 -12.17 -28.82 8.80
N LEU A 416 -12.42 -28.55 7.51
CA LEU A 416 -11.38 -28.13 6.56
C LEU A 416 -10.87 -26.72 6.85
N PHE A 417 -9.60 -26.42 6.57
CA PHE A 417 -9.00 -25.08 6.71
C PHE A 417 -8.84 -24.52 8.14
N GLU A 418 -8.73 -25.39 9.15
CA GLU A 418 -8.45 -25.00 10.55
C GLU A 418 -6.95 -24.84 10.87
N GLY A 419 -6.06 -25.13 9.91
CA GLY A 419 -4.60 -25.24 10.09
C GLY A 419 -3.86 -24.13 10.84
#